data_AF-C5C6A9-F1
#
_entry.id   AF-C5C6A9-F1
#
_cell.length_a   1.000
_cell.length_b   1.000
_cell.length_c   1.000
_cell.angle_alpha   90.00
_cell.angle_beta   90.00
_cell.angle_gamma   90.00
#
_symmetry.space_group_name_H-M   'P 1'
#
loop_
_entity.id
_entity.type
_entity.pdbx_description
1 polymer ?
#
loop_
_entity_poly.entity_id
_entity_poly.type
_entity_poly.pdbx_seq_one_letter_code
_entity_poly.pdbx_strand_id
1 'polypeptide(L)'
;MRIQPWHILVLVVVILLVFGASRLPNIARNVGKSMKIMKEEVKDLREDGTDPNAEAAEDPDNPEASATNPPASPPQVAPRPASPPPVSTDAPGVPSPTTQYDPRSSDRTA
;
A
#
# COMPACT_ATOMS: atom_id res chain seq x y z
N MET A 1 -4.21 -42.82 13.33
CA MET A 1 -4.29 -41.55 14.08
C MET A 1 -5.10 -40.57 13.23
N ARG A 2 -6.40 -40.42 13.49
CA ARG A 2 -7.24 -39.50 12.71
C ARG A 2 -7.29 -38.18 13.46
N ILE A 3 -6.69 -37.14 12.88
CA ILE A 3 -6.79 -35.79 13.42
C ILE A 3 -8.25 -35.39 13.26
N GLN A 4 -9.00 -35.49 14.35
CA GLN A 4 -10.39 -35.05 14.35
C GLN A 4 -10.39 -33.51 14.29
N PRO A 5 -11.34 -32.90 13.55
CA PRO A 5 -11.45 -31.44 13.44
C PRO A 5 -11.43 -30.72 14.79
N TRP A 6 -11.88 -31.40 15.85
CA TRP A 6 -11.82 -30.93 17.22
C TRP A 6 -10.41 -30.54 17.71
N HIS A 7 -9.38 -31.29 17.33
CA HIS A 7 -7.99 -31.00 17.75
C HIS A 7 -7.48 -29.71 17.12
N ILE A 8 -7.85 -29.45 15.87
CA ILE A 8 -7.48 -28.22 15.15
C ILE A 8 -8.15 -27.02 15.82
N LEU A 9 -9.42 -27.15 16.20
CA LEU A 9 -10.14 -26.08 16.89
C LEU A 9 -9.46 -25.71 18.22
N VAL A 10 -9.12 -26.72 19.04
CA VAL A 10 -8.39 -26.50 20.30
C VAL A 10 -7.04 -25.83 20.07
N LEU A 11 -6.28 -26.27 19.05
CA LEU A 11 -4.99 -25.67 18.71
C LEU A 11 -5.12 -24.20 18.33
N VAL A 12 -6.09 -23.86 17.47
CA VAL A 12 -6.36 -22.48 17.07
C VAL A 12 -6.71 -21.63 18.29
N VAL A 13 -7.55 -22.14 19.20
CA VAL A 13 -7.90 -21.44 20.45
C VAL A 13 -6.64 -21.16 21.27
N VAL A 14 -5.76 -22.13 21.47
CA VAL A 14 -4.50 -21.93 22.22
C VAL A 14 -3.61 -20.88 21.55
N ILE A 15 -3.47 -20.91 20.23
CA ILE A 15 -2.69 -19.89 19.49
C ILE A 15 -3.33 -18.50 19.66
N LEU A 16 -4.65 -18.38 19.57
CA LEU A 16 -5.34 -17.11 19.78
C LEU A 16 -5.21 -16.59 21.21
N LEU A 17 -5.11 -17.47 22.22
CA LEU A 17 -4.85 -17.05 23.61
C LEU A 17 -3.43 -16.51 23.79
N VAL A 18 -2.43 -17.15 23.18
CA VAL A 18 -1.01 -16.75 23.32
C VAL A 18 -0.70 -15.50 22.48
N PHE A 19 -1.14 -15.49 21.22
CA PHE A 19 -0.84 -14.42 20.28
C PHE A 19 -1.88 -13.29 20.30
N GLY A 20 -3.09 -13.55 20.79
CA GLY A 20 -4.22 -12.61 20.79
C GLY A 20 -5.05 -12.70 19.49
N ALA A 21 -6.37 -12.45 19.62
CA ALA A 21 -7.32 -12.49 18.50
C ALA A 21 -6.99 -11.51 17.36
N SER A 22 -6.25 -10.44 17.64
CA SER A 22 -5.89 -9.43 16.64
C SER A 22 -4.60 -9.74 15.87
N ARG A 23 -3.70 -10.59 16.39
CA ARG A 23 -2.40 -10.83 15.75
C ARG A 23 -2.43 -11.91 14.67
N LEU A 24 -3.21 -12.97 14.87
CA LEU A 24 -3.40 -14.03 13.87
C LEU A 24 -3.96 -13.49 12.53
N PRO A 25 -5.04 -12.69 12.50
CA PRO A 25 -5.56 -12.14 11.25
C PRO A 25 -4.66 -11.05 10.65
N ASN A 26 -3.80 -10.40 11.44
CA ASN A 26 -2.83 -9.42 10.93
C ASN A 26 -1.69 -10.15 10.20
N ILE A 27 -1.11 -11.17 10.83
CA ILE A 27 -0.06 -12.01 10.21
C ILE A 27 -0.59 -12.72 8.96
N ALA A 28 -1.79 -13.29 9.03
CA ALA A 28 -2.40 -13.96 7.88
C ALA A 28 -2.62 -13.01 6.69
N ARG A 29 -3.03 -11.75 6.95
CA ARG A 29 -3.19 -10.73 5.91
C ARG A 29 -1.85 -10.33 5.29
N ASN A 30 -0.83 -10.07 6.10
CA ASN A 30 0.50 -9.71 5.58
C ASN A 30 1.15 -10.85 4.79
N VAL A 31 1.06 -12.09 5.28
CA VAL A 31 1.58 -13.27 4.56
C VAL A 31 0.77 -13.56 3.31
N GLY A 32 -0.56 -13.43 3.36
CA GLY A 32 -1.45 -13.62 2.21
C GLY A 32 -1.15 -12.68 1.05
N LYS A 33 -0.86 -11.40 1.33
CA LYS A 33 -0.43 -10.42 0.32
C LYS A 33 0.85 -10.85 -0.39
N SER A 34 1.89 -11.21 0.36
CA SER A 34 3.15 -11.70 -0.23
C SER A 34 2.96 -12.99 -1.02
N MET A 35 2.06 -13.87 -0.57
CA MET A 35 1.76 -15.13 -1.25
C MET A 35 0.93 -14.93 -2.52
N LYS A 36 0.08 -13.89 -2.61
CA LYS A 36 -0.66 -13.53 -3.83
C LYS A 36 0.29 -13.07 -4.93
N ILE A 37 1.21 -12.17 -4.62
CA ILE A 37 2.19 -11.63 -5.58
C ILE A 37 3.10 -12.76 -6.08
N MET A 38 3.63 -13.57 -5.16
CA MET A 38 4.44 -14.73 -5.53
C MET A 38 3.65 -15.75 -6.36
N LYS A 39 2.35 -15.95 -6.06
CA LYS A 39 1.50 -16.84 -6.83
C LYS A 39 1.21 -16.30 -8.22
N GLU A 40 1.06 -14.99 -8.41
CA GLU A 40 0.89 -14.34 -9.71
C GLU A 40 2.17 -14.47 -10.54
N GLU A 41 3.34 -14.14 -9.99
CA GLU A 41 4.62 -14.33 -10.69
C GLU A 41 4.86 -15.80 -11.04
N VAL A 42 4.65 -16.74 -10.11
CA VAL A 42 4.81 -18.17 -10.38
C VAL A 42 3.75 -18.69 -11.36
N LYS A 43 2.57 -18.08 -11.39
CA LYS A 43 1.49 -18.42 -12.32
C LYS A 43 1.84 -17.91 -13.72
N ASP A 44 2.38 -16.71 -13.89
CA ASP A 44 2.90 -16.23 -15.18
C ASP A 44 3.98 -17.17 -15.75
N LEU A 45 4.86 -17.70 -14.89
CA LEU A 45 5.84 -18.72 -15.26
C LEU A 45 5.23 -20.09 -15.62
N ARG A 46 4.00 -20.38 -15.20
CA ARG A 46 3.27 -21.62 -15.52
C ARG A 46 2.21 -21.45 -16.61
N GLU A 47 1.73 -20.23 -16.83
CA GLU A 47 0.66 -19.88 -17.77
C GLU A 47 1.14 -19.63 -19.20
N ASP A 48 2.46 -19.69 -19.45
CA ASP A 48 3.02 -19.90 -20.79
C ASP A 48 2.56 -21.25 -21.43
N GLY A 49 1.71 -22.03 -20.74
CA GLY A 49 0.85 -23.07 -21.29
C GLY A 49 -0.54 -23.13 -20.64
N THR A 50 -1.48 -22.29 -21.12
CA THR A 50 -2.96 -22.43 -21.02
C THR A 50 -3.60 -22.47 -19.62
N ASP A 51 -4.21 -21.36 -19.17
CA ASP A 51 -5.63 -21.27 -18.70
C ASP A 51 -5.99 -19.93 -18.03
N PRO A 52 -7.01 -19.17 -18.48
CA PRO A 52 -7.48 -17.93 -17.84
C PRO A 52 -8.77 -18.15 -17.04
N ASN A 53 -8.71 -18.66 -15.80
CA ASN A 53 -9.92 -18.71 -14.95
C ASN A 53 -9.66 -18.73 -13.44
N ALA A 54 -9.06 -17.67 -12.89
CA ALA A 54 -9.04 -17.50 -11.43
C ALA A 54 -8.94 -16.02 -11.04
N GLU A 55 -9.92 -15.21 -11.46
CA GLU A 55 -10.08 -13.84 -10.99
C GLU A 55 -11.48 -13.67 -10.39
N ALA A 56 -11.67 -14.22 -9.20
CA ALA A 56 -12.81 -13.93 -8.32
C ALA A 56 -12.46 -14.40 -6.90
N ALA A 57 -11.48 -13.74 -6.28
CA ALA A 57 -11.32 -13.78 -4.83
C ALA A 57 -11.31 -12.33 -4.37
N GLU A 58 -12.45 -11.93 -3.84
CA GLU A 58 -12.75 -10.62 -3.27
C GLU A 58 -11.58 -10.13 -2.43
N ASP A 59 -11.16 -8.90 -2.70
CA ASP A 59 -10.09 -8.20 -2.02
C ASP A 59 -10.54 -7.86 -0.57
N PRO A 60 -10.00 -8.52 0.48
CA PRO A 60 -10.35 -8.19 1.86
C PRO A 60 -9.62 -6.93 2.36
N ASP A 61 -8.88 -6.24 1.49
CA ASP A 61 -8.06 -5.06 1.76
C ASP A 61 -8.71 -3.74 1.31
N ASN A 62 -10.05 -3.66 1.33
CA ASN A 62 -10.74 -2.36 1.40
C ASN A 62 -11.22 -2.03 2.83
N PRO A 63 -10.35 -1.54 3.73
CA PRO A 63 -10.77 -0.98 5.02
C PRO A 63 -11.40 0.43 4.90
N GLU A 64 -11.67 0.95 3.69
CA GLU A 64 -12.20 2.32 3.50
C GLU A 64 -13.73 2.38 3.31
N ALA A 65 -14.47 1.30 3.58
CA ALA A 65 -15.93 1.26 3.47
C ALA A 65 -16.68 1.09 4.81
N SER A 66 -16.06 1.44 5.94
CA SER A 66 -16.75 1.46 7.24
C SER A 66 -16.25 2.58 8.15
N ALA A 67 -16.34 3.81 7.67
CA ALA A 67 -16.50 4.98 8.52
C ALA A 67 -17.87 5.60 8.19
N THR A 68 -18.92 5.09 8.84
CA THR A 68 -20.20 5.80 8.94
C THR A 68 -19.93 7.18 9.52
N ASN A 69 -20.06 8.20 8.68
CA ASN A 69 -20.18 9.60 9.06
C ASN A 69 -21.23 9.76 10.18
N PRO A 70 -20.92 10.45 11.30
CA PRO A 70 -21.97 10.98 12.16
C PRO A 70 -22.69 12.15 11.44
N PRO A 71 -24.04 12.25 11.49
CA PRO A 71 -24.79 13.32 10.83
C PRO A 71 -24.87 14.62 11.66
N ALA A 72 -24.67 15.76 10.98
CA ALA A 72 -25.16 17.15 11.25
C ALA A 72 -24.69 17.89 12.54
N SER A 73 -24.32 19.18 12.66
CA SER A 73 -24.20 20.47 11.88
C SER A 73 -23.58 21.53 12.87
N PRO A 74 -23.40 22.87 12.63
CA PRO A 74 -23.44 23.78 11.46
C PRO A 74 -22.12 24.64 11.32
N PRO A 75 -22.01 25.67 10.44
CA PRO A 75 -20.72 26.21 9.97
C PRO A 75 -20.06 27.18 10.98
N GLN A 76 -18.80 26.94 11.32
CA GLN A 76 -18.02 27.83 12.19
C GLN A 76 -17.01 28.65 11.36
N VAL A 77 -17.44 29.89 11.08
CA VAL A 77 -16.70 31.14 10.91
C VAL A 77 -15.19 31.04 10.59
N ALA A 78 -14.83 31.52 9.40
CA ALA A 78 -13.46 31.69 8.90
C ALA A 78 -12.56 32.54 9.82
N PRO A 79 -11.32 32.10 10.09
CA PRO A 79 -10.20 32.98 10.35
C PRO A 79 -9.51 33.33 9.02
N ARG A 80 -9.49 34.63 8.72
CA ARG A 80 -8.75 35.29 7.64
C ARG A 80 -7.35 34.68 7.42
N PRO A 81 -6.89 34.44 6.18
CA PRO A 81 -5.48 34.20 5.92
C PRO A 81 -4.71 35.49 6.23
N ALA A 82 -3.85 35.45 7.25
CA ALA A 82 -2.89 36.51 7.50
C ALA A 82 -1.81 36.44 6.42
N SER A 83 -1.88 37.35 5.45
CA SER A 83 -0.83 37.63 4.48
C SER A 83 0.45 38.02 5.23
N PRO A 84 1.61 37.36 5.03
CA PRO A 84 2.88 37.98 5.39
C PRO A 84 3.15 39.16 4.45
N PRO A 85 3.63 40.32 4.96
CA PRO A 85 3.90 41.49 4.13
C PRO A 85 5.04 41.22 3.12
N PRO A 86 5.01 41.84 1.92
CA PRO A 86 6.08 41.71 0.94
C PRO A 86 7.31 42.48 1.43
N VAL A 87 8.35 41.77 1.84
CA VAL A 87 9.69 42.36 1.99
C VAL A 87 10.44 42.24 0.67
N SER A 88 10.26 43.25 -0.17
CA SER A 88 11.20 43.53 -1.25
C SER A 88 12.49 44.07 -0.63
N THR A 89 13.58 43.32 -0.73
CA THR A 89 14.93 43.88 -0.58
C THR A 89 15.85 43.24 -1.62
N ASP A 90 15.96 44.01 -2.70
CA ASP A 90 17.05 44.12 -3.67
C ASP A 90 18.45 43.75 -3.13
N ALA A 91 19.09 42.73 -3.72
CA ALA A 91 20.54 42.67 -3.95
C ALA A 91 20.94 41.48 -4.87
N PRO A 92 21.99 41.60 -5.71
CA PRO A 92 22.20 40.82 -6.93
C PRO A 92 23.27 39.70 -6.82
N GLY A 93 23.11 38.63 -7.64
CA GLY A 93 24.06 37.52 -7.80
C GLY A 93 23.76 36.35 -6.87
N VAL A 94 23.57 35.11 -7.32
CA VAL A 94 24.45 34.31 -8.18
C VAL A 94 23.63 33.24 -8.92
N PRO A 95 23.74 33.05 -10.26
CA PRO A 95 23.19 31.89 -10.93
C PRO A 95 24.12 30.69 -10.74
N SER A 96 23.55 29.51 -10.46
CA SER A 96 24.30 28.25 -10.38
C SER A 96 23.36 27.07 -10.66
N PRO A 97 23.86 26.02 -11.31
CA PRO A 97 23.68 25.86 -12.75
C PRO A 97 22.64 24.79 -13.08
N THR A 98 21.88 25.03 -14.14
CA THR A 98 21.16 23.99 -14.87
C THR A 98 22.16 22.93 -15.29
N THR A 99 22.11 21.74 -14.68
CA THR A 99 22.81 20.57 -15.22
C THR A 99 22.23 20.30 -16.60
N GLN A 100 23.00 20.73 -17.57
CA GLN A 100 22.72 20.77 -18.98
C GLN A 100 22.73 19.33 -19.51
N TYR A 101 21.54 18.88 -19.91
CA TYR A 101 21.33 17.66 -20.69
C TYR A 101 22.15 17.74 -21.98
N ASP A 102 23.15 16.86 -22.12
CA ASP A 102 23.97 16.72 -23.32
C ASP A 102 23.48 15.51 -24.14
N PRO A 103 22.75 15.72 -25.27
CA PRO A 103 22.30 14.65 -26.14
C PRO A 103 23.34 14.19 -27.18
N ARG A 104 24.64 14.52 -27.03
CA ARG A 104 25.66 14.26 -28.06
C ARG A 104 26.77 13.25 -27.74
N SER A 105 26.66 12.45 -26.68
CA SER A 105 27.59 11.32 -26.52
C SER A 105 27.22 10.07 -27.35
N SER A 106 26.25 10.19 -28.26
CA SER A 106 25.94 9.23 -29.32
C SER A 106 26.92 9.37 -30.49
N ASP A 107 28.17 8.91 -30.36
CA ASP A 107 29.04 8.44 -31.47
C ASP A 107 30.51 8.32 -31.02
N ARG A 108 30.97 7.10 -30.73
CA ARG A 108 32.28 6.60 -31.20
C ARG A 108 32.43 5.12 -30.88
N THR A 109 31.80 4.33 -31.72
CA THR A 109 32.36 3.08 -32.21
C THR A 109 33.71 3.36 -32.91
N ALA A 110 34.76 2.66 -32.50
CA ALA A 110 35.91 2.26 -33.33
C ALA A 110 36.67 1.16 -32.58
#